data_AF-A0AAV2TEC7-F1
#
_entry.id   AF-A0AAV2TEC7-F1
#
_cell.length_a   1.000
_cell.length_b   1.000
_cell.length_c   1.000
_cell.angle_alpha   90.00
_cell.angle_beta   90.00
_cell.angle_gamma   90.00
#
_symmetry.space_group_name_H-M   'P 1'
#
loop_
_entity.id
_entity.type
_entity.pdbx_description
1 polymer ?
#
loop_
_entity_poly.entity_id
_entity_poly.type
_entity_poly.pdbx_seq_one_letter_code
_entity_poly.pdbx_strand_id
1 'polypeptide(L)'
;MSQATAPSKEEHGSNPPSKETTHNPHVEDVQSMECRLLKLLDEFNSGSMMSFGPNCPYEKLDAVRDQQEELMRLHFEQDRKMQNMIDAGSGRGRRPVRS
;
A
#
# COMPACT_ATOMS: atom_id res chain seq x y z
N MET A 1 -52.45 -46.92 25.29
CA MET A 1 -52.51 -46.07 24.08
C MET A 1 -51.09 -45.56 23.81
N SER A 2 -50.72 -45.60 22.54
CA SER A 2 -49.48 -45.22 21.84
C SER A 2 -48.64 -44.10 22.50
N GLN A 3 -47.30 -44.04 22.39
CA GLN A 3 -46.53 -44.09 21.14
C GLN A 3 -45.02 -44.25 21.43
N ALA A 4 -44.31 -44.91 20.53
CA ALA A 4 -42.85 -45.02 20.46
C ALA A 4 -42.27 -43.92 19.57
N THR A 5 -41.07 -43.42 19.86
CA THR A 5 -40.14 -42.88 18.85
C THR A 5 -38.69 -43.20 19.25
N ALA A 6 -37.89 -43.54 18.23
CA ALA A 6 -36.61 -44.22 18.28
C ALA A 6 -35.40 -43.29 18.54
N PRO A 7 -34.24 -43.83 18.96
CA PRO A 7 -32.97 -43.10 18.90
C PRO A 7 -32.38 -43.16 17.47
N SER A 8 -32.08 -41.99 16.91
CA SER A 8 -31.44 -41.84 15.60
C SER A 8 -30.03 -42.45 15.58
N LYS A 9 -29.84 -43.44 14.71
CA LYS A 9 -28.53 -43.83 14.16
C LYS A 9 -28.39 -43.15 12.80
N GLU A 10 -27.41 -42.26 12.67
CA GLU A 10 -26.81 -41.87 11.39
C GLU A 10 -25.29 -41.93 11.64
N GLU A 11 -24.68 -43.08 11.39
CA GLU A 11 -24.05 -43.49 10.12
C GLU A 11 -22.86 -42.62 9.70
N HIS A 12 -21.80 -43.35 9.38
CA HIS A 12 -20.40 -42.97 9.49
C HIS A 12 -19.97 -42.42 8.13
N GLY A 13 -20.02 -41.11 7.96
CA GLY A 13 -19.43 -40.43 6.81
C GLY A 13 -17.92 -40.55 6.84
N SER A 14 -17.39 -41.64 6.28
CA SER A 14 -15.96 -41.86 6.04
C SER A 14 -15.44 -40.76 5.11
N ASN A 15 -14.86 -39.71 5.70
CA ASN A 15 -14.01 -38.78 4.96
C ASN A 15 -12.80 -39.56 4.44
N PRO A 16 -12.46 -39.49 3.14
CA PRO A 16 -11.21 -40.05 2.65
C PRO A 16 -10.05 -39.37 3.40
N PRO A 17 -8.98 -40.10 3.77
CA PRO A 17 -7.84 -39.49 4.43
C PRO A 17 -7.24 -38.44 3.50
N SER A 18 -7.40 -37.17 3.89
CA SER A 18 -6.68 -36.05 3.31
C SER A 18 -5.21 -36.42 3.31
N LYS A 19 -4.66 -36.68 2.13
CA LYS A 19 -3.23 -36.93 1.96
C LYS A 19 -2.53 -35.66 2.45
N GLU A 20 -1.98 -35.70 3.66
CA GLU A 20 -1.00 -34.74 4.11
C GLU A 20 0.15 -34.80 3.11
N THR A 21 0.13 -33.87 2.15
CA THR A 21 1.27 -33.63 1.28
C THR A 21 2.30 -32.95 2.15
N THR A 22 3.06 -33.74 2.90
CA THR A 22 4.32 -33.31 3.48
C THR A 22 5.20 -32.94 2.31
N HIS A 23 5.21 -31.64 1.96
CA HIS A 23 6.06 -31.07 0.95
C HIS A 23 7.47 -31.05 1.54
N ASN A 24 8.17 -32.19 1.43
CA ASN A 24 9.61 -32.22 1.62
C ASN A 24 10.20 -31.39 0.48
N PRO A 25 10.79 -30.20 0.74
CA PRO A 25 11.43 -29.44 -0.31
C PRO A 25 12.49 -30.33 -0.96
N HIS A 26 12.48 -30.39 -2.28
CA HIS A 26 13.42 -31.24 -3.00
C HIS A 26 14.84 -30.75 -2.71
N VAL A 27 15.81 -31.68 -2.60
CA VAL A 27 17.21 -31.31 -2.28
C VAL A 27 17.78 -30.34 -3.33
N GLU A 28 17.33 -30.45 -4.59
CA GLU A 28 17.68 -29.48 -5.64
C GLU A 28 17.12 -28.07 -5.38
N ASP A 29 15.95 -27.94 -4.73
CA ASP A 29 15.36 -26.65 -4.35
C ASP A 29 16.20 -25.96 -3.25
N VAL A 30 16.74 -26.74 -2.32
CA VAL A 30 17.59 -26.24 -1.23
C VAL A 30 18.94 -25.77 -1.77
N GLN A 31 19.60 -26.55 -2.61
CA GLN A 31 20.87 -26.16 -3.23
C GLN A 31 20.70 -24.94 -4.15
N SER A 32 19.60 -24.89 -4.89
CA SER A 32 19.23 -23.72 -5.71
C SER A 32 19.00 -22.48 -4.86
N MET A 33 18.37 -22.62 -3.70
CA MET A 33 18.18 -21.53 -2.74
C MET A 33 19.52 -21.06 -2.16
N GLU A 34 20.39 -21.97 -1.73
CA GLU A 34 21.73 -21.66 -1.24
C GLU A 34 22.56 -20.90 -2.28
N CYS A 35 22.58 -21.37 -3.53
CA CYS A 35 23.26 -20.69 -4.62
C CYS A 35 22.74 -19.27 -4.86
N ARG A 36 21.41 -19.06 -4.76
CA ARG A 36 20.81 -17.72 -4.87
C ARG A 36 21.20 -16.83 -3.70
N LEU A 37 21.22 -17.35 -2.49
CA LEU A 37 21.61 -16.60 -1.29
C LEU A 37 23.09 -16.18 -1.32
N LEU A 38 23.98 -17.07 -1.77
CA LEU A 38 25.41 -16.75 -1.90
C LEU A 38 25.67 -15.66 -2.94
N LYS A 39 24.98 -15.70 -4.08
CA LYS A 39 25.05 -14.62 -5.09
C LYS A 39 24.53 -13.30 -4.53
N LEU A 40 23.43 -13.34 -3.79
CA LEU A 40 22.87 -12.17 -3.15
C LEU A 40 23.84 -11.53 -2.15
N LEU A 41 24.57 -12.34 -1.37
CA LEU A 41 25.60 -11.86 -0.46
C LEU A 41 26.80 -11.23 -1.19
N ASP A 42 27.20 -11.79 -2.32
CA ASP A 42 28.28 -11.25 -3.15
C ASP A 42 27.89 -9.91 -3.79
N GLU A 43 26.66 -9.81 -4.30
CA GLU A 43 26.09 -8.54 -4.79
C GLU A 43 26.01 -7.50 -3.68
N PHE A 44 25.68 -7.89 -2.44
CA PHE A 44 25.67 -6.98 -1.28
C PHE A 44 27.06 -6.43 -0.98
N ASN A 45 28.04 -7.33 -0.84
CA ASN A 45 29.41 -6.98 -0.45
C ASN A 45 30.14 -6.16 -1.51
N SER A 46 29.81 -6.37 -2.79
CA SER A 46 30.37 -5.62 -3.91
C SER A 46 29.70 -4.25 -4.12
N GLY A 47 28.61 -3.95 -3.40
CA GLY A 47 27.80 -2.76 -3.62
C GLY A 47 27.01 -2.78 -4.95
N SER A 48 27.02 -3.91 -5.66
CA SER A 48 26.25 -4.13 -6.89
C SER A 48 24.79 -4.50 -6.61
N MET A 49 24.43 -4.73 -5.35
CA MET A 49 23.06 -4.95 -4.94
C MET A 49 22.25 -3.68 -5.15
N MET A 50 21.67 -3.59 -6.34
CA MET A 50 20.56 -2.69 -6.60
C MET A 50 19.33 -3.29 -5.91
N SER A 51 19.22 -3.08 -4.60
CA SER A 51 18.10 -3.51 -3.76
C SER A 51 16.75 -2.96 -4.25
N PHE A 52 16.78 -2.02 -5.18
CA PHE A 52 15.63 -1.54 -5.90
C PHE A 52 16.00 -1.67 -7.37
N GLY A 53 15.28 -2.55 -8.09
CA GLY A 53 15.51 -2.74 -9.52
C GLY A 53 15.37 -1.44 -10.32
N PRO A 54 15.51 -1.47 -11.65
CA PRO A 54 15.43 -0.29 -12.53
C PRO A 54 14.10 0.49 -12.46
N ASN A 55 13.15 0.06 -11.64
CA ASN A 55 11.92 0.75 -11.27
C ASN A 55 11.96 1.15 -9.79
N CYS A 56 13.04 1.77 -9.34
CA CYS A 56 13.13 2.26 -7.97
C CYS A 56 11.96 3.25 -7.75
N PRO A 57 11.07 3.00 -6.78
CA PRO A 57 9.95 3.90 -6.52
C PRO A 57 10.43 5.28 -6.04
N TYR A 58 11.69 5.43 -5.65
CA TYR A 58 12.22 6.67 -5.08
C TYR A 58 12.26 7.84 -6.08
N GLU A 59 12.62 7.59 -7.35
CA GLU A 59 12.54 8.64 -8.39
C GLU A 59 11.09 9.08 -8.62
N LYS A 60 10.13 8.15 -8.48
CA LYS A 60 8.71 8.49 -8.53
C LYS A 60 8.28 9.30 -7.30
N LEU A 61 8.89 9.06 -6.13
CA LEU A 61 8.63 9.86 -4.93
C LEU A 61 9.13 11.29 -5.09
N ASP A 62 10.27 11.50 -5.73
CA ASP A 62 10.77 12.84 -6.07
C ASP A 62 9.79 13.57 -6.99
N ALA A 63 9.33 12.91 -8.07
CA ALA A 63 8.34 13.48 -8.97
C ALA A 63 6.99 13.81 -8.26
N VAL A 64 6.54 12.94 -7.35
CA VAL A 64 5.31 13.17 -6.56
C VAL A 64 5.50 14.35 -5.61
N ARG A 65 6.67 14.48 -4.97
CA ARG A 65 6.99 15.64 -4.12
C ARG A 65 6.93 16.93 -4.92
N ASP A 66 7.58 16.97 -6.08
CA ASP A 66 7.65 18.17 -6.91
C ASP A 66 6.24 18.59 -7.40
N GLN A 67 5.40 17.61 -7.76
CA GLN A 67 4.00 17.85 -8.11
C GLN A 67 3.18 18.43 -6.94
N GLN A 68 3.36 17.89 -5.73
CA GLN A 68 2.67 18.39 -4.54
C GLN A 68 3.11 19.82 -4.19
N GLU A 69 4.39 20.12 -4.30
CA GLU A 69 4.92 21.46 -4.04
C GLU A 69 4.35 22.50 -5.01
N GLU A 70 4.32 22.20 -6.32
CA GLU A 70 3.76 23.10 -7.32
C GLU A 70 2.25 23.32 -7.13
N LEU A 71 1.50 22.26 -6.79
CA LEU A 71 0.08 22.37 -6.46
C LEU A 71 -0.16 23.28 -5.25
N MET A 72 0.63 23.12 -4.19
CA MET A 72 0.53 23.96 -2.99
C MET A 72 0.88 25.42 -3.31
N ARG A 73 1.94 25.65 -4.10
CA ARG A 73 2.32 26.99 -4.55
C ARG A 73 1.18 27.67 -5.29
N LEU A 74 0.52 26.97 -6.21
CA LEU A 74 -0.61 27.50 -6.97
C LEU A 74 -1.83 27.76 -6.07
N HIS A 75 -2.14 26.87 -5.13
CA HIS A 75 -3.23 27.05 -4.17
C HIS A 75 -3.06 28.35 -3.38
N PHE A 76 -1.86 28.56 -2.79
CA PHE A 76 -1.57 29.80 -2.06
C PHE A 76 -1.63 31.05 -2.94
N GLU A 77 -1.19 30.95 -4.20
CA GLU A 77 -1.28 32.08 -5.13
C GLU A 77 -2.74 32.45 -5.46
N GLN A 78 -3.60 31.44 -5.63
CA GLN A 78 -5.04 31.61 -5.85
C GLN A 78 -5.72 32.20 -4.62
N ASP A 79 -5.43 31.68 -3.42
CA ASP A 79 -5.95 32.23 -2.15
C ASP A 79 -5.58 33.70 -1.99
N ARG A 80 -4.32 34.06 -2.27
CA ARG A 80 -3.87 35.46 -2.24
C ARG A 80 -4.65 36.33 -3.24
N LYS A 81 -4.89 35.84 -4.46
CA LYS A 81 -5.69 36.57 -5.46
C LYS A 81 -7.13 36.77 -4.99
N MET A 82 -7.74 35.73 -4.42
CA MET A 82 -9.10 35.81 -3.88
C MET A 82 -9.19 36.78 -2.71
N GLN A 83 -8.25 36.71 -1.76
CA GLN A 83 -8.19 37.61 -0.62
C GLN A 83 -8.08 39.08 -1.07
N ASN A 84 -7.20 39.36 -2.04
CA ASN A 84 -7.06 40.70 -2.60
C ASN A 84 -8.36 41.21 -3.25
N MET A 85 -9.12 40.34 -3.92
CA MET A 85 -10.42 40.71 -4.51
C MET A 85 -11.47 41.01 -3.45
N ILE A 86 -11.51 40.22 -2.37
CA ILE A 86 -12.41 40.42 -1.23
C ILE A 86 -12.09 41.76 -0.55
N ASP A 87 -10.82 42.06 -0.32
CA ASP A 87 -10.37 43.30 0.32
C ASP A 87 -10.66 44.53 -0.56
N ALA A 88 -10.45 44.41 -1.88
CA ALA A 88 -10.76 45.47 -2.84
C ALA A 88 -12.27 45.71 -3.00
N GLY A 89 -13.10 44.67 -2.89
CA GLY A 89 -14.56 44.77 -2.92
C GLY A 89 -15.15 45.42 -1.65
N SER A 90 -14.47 45.25 -0.51
CA SER A 90 -14.88 45.79 0.79
C SER A 90 -14.71 47.31 0.93
N GLY A 91 -13.80 47.92 0.15
CA GLY A 91 -13.44 49.34 0.23
C GLY A 91 -14.49 50.35 -0.25
N ARG A 92 -15.59 49.93 -0.90
CA ARG A 92 -16.58 50.88 -1.47
C ARG A 92 -17.65 51.36 -0.48
N GLY A 93 -17.70 50.83 0.74
CA GLY A 93 -18.81 51.06 1.68
C GLY A 93 -18.56 52.02 2.85
N ARG A 94 -17.32 52.39 3.18
CA ARG A 94 -17.04 53.20 4.37
C ARG A 94 -16.78 54.66 4.02
N ARG A 95 -17.85 55.43 3.84
CA ARG A 95 -17.75 56.89 3.95
C ARG A 95 -17.63 57.23 5.44
N PRO A 96 -16.67 58.08 5.85
CA PRO A 96 -16.66 58.60 7.21
C PRO A 96 -17.93 59.43 7.42
N VAL A 97 -18.75 59.05 8.40
CA VAL A 97 -19.80 59.95 8.89
C VAL A 97 -19.05 61.12 9.55
N ARG A 98 -19.12 62.30 8.94
CA ARG A 98 -18.57 63.52 9.53
C ARG A 98 -19.58 63.97 10.59
N SER A 99 -19.13 64.03 11.85
CA SER A 99 -19.84 64.67 12.96
C SER A 99 -19.82 66.18 12.83
#